data_AF-A0A9N9MLZ2-F1
#
_entry.id   AF-A0A9N9MLZ2-F1
#
_cell.length_a   1.000
_cell.length_b   1.000
_cell.length_c   1.000
_cell.angle_alpha   90.00
_cell.angle_beta   90.00
_cell.angle_gamma   90.00
#
_symmetry.space_group_name_H-M   'P 1'
#
loop_
_entity.id
_entity.type
_entity.pdbx_description
1 polymer ?
#
loop_
_entity_poly.entity_id
_entity_poly.type
_entity_poly.pdbx_seq_one_letter_code
_entity_poly.pdbx_strand_id
1 'polypeptide(L)'
;MELISSPNPHFIPGYTGFCPQYKYRIGNTYGTTTHKVLLDPTVHHAERLVLSDRIADDFKTFRPANRDIDIVNERQGDTIYKHPMVPGYEGFVPREHAEFGQRYTVQATEALSDFERLQNQNRGAMNQIKKIGYLQDNKWDPKTLEDKELTRSEFKLPLLEVRPECGGLLRNMPVTEPPITPPHTSPSPYFSDNIDPEKYLTTGFTGHVPFGYASFGKTNQAMTNSNLCDFTSNYRKKLSNEWAPVELDRPDPPVLIQPSDIYLKHIGQLPNYGGHIPGAIFRYGKTYGNDSRDAKRWLRGDFGN
;
A
#
# COMPACT_ATOMS: atom_id res chain seq x y z
N MET A 1 -15.51 -9.40 51.68
CA MET A 1 -14.44 -9.92 50.80
C MET A 1 -13.87 -8.75 50.03
N GLU A 2 -12.72 -8.22 50.46
CA GLU A 2 -11.94 -7.28 49.65
C GLU A 2 -11.42 -8.04 48.44
N LEU A 3 -12.00 -7.77 47.28
CA LEU A 3 -11.47 -8.22 46.01
C LEU A 3 -10.07 -7.63 45.88
N ILE A 4 -9.06 -8.45 45.62
CA ILE A 4 -7.67 -8.03 45.34
C ILE A 4 -7.73 -7.08 44.12
N SER A 5 -7.89 -5.78 44.37
CA SER A 5 -8.14 -4.78 43.35
C SER A 5 -6.79 -4.19 42.94
N SER A 6 -6.42 -4.36 41.68
CA SER A 6 -5.25 -3.66 41.13
C SER A 6 -5.47 -2.15 41.18
N PRO A 7 -4.47 -1.36 41.61
CA PRO A 7 -4.60 0.09 41.67
C PRO A 7 -4.86 0.69 40.28
N ASN A 8 -5.66 1.74 40.23
CA ASN A 8 -5.81 2.54 39.00
C ASN A 8 -4.52 3.34 38.72
N PRO A 9 -4.15 3.57 37.45
CA PRO A 9 -4.87 3.21 36.23
C PRO A 9 -4.56 1.78 35.77
N HIS A 10 -5.54 1.04 35.26
CA HIS A 10 -5.35 -0.28 34.64
C HIS A 10 -6.47 -0.54 33.62
N PHE A 11 -6.25 -1.47 32.69
CA PHE A 11 -7.32 -1.87 31.77
C PHE A 11 -8.28 -2.83 32.46
N ILE A 12 -9.56 -2.66 32.17
CA ILE A 12 -10.64 -3.51 32.68
C ILE A 12 -10.54 -4.88 31.99
N PRO A 13 -10.64 -6.00 32.72
CA PRO A 13 -10.75 -7.32 32.11
C PRO A 13 -11.84 -7.35 31.03
N GLY A 14 -11.49 -7.79 29.81
CA GLY A 14 -12.39 -7.75 28.65
C GLY A 14 -12.16 -6.58 27.68
N TYR A 15 -11.25 -5.65 27.98
CA TYR A 15 -10.80 -4.66 27.01
C TYR A 15 -10.15 -5.33 25.78
N THR A 16 -10.72 -5.07 24.60
CA THR A 16 -10.31 -5.67 23.32
C THR A 16 -9.39 -4.75 22.49
N GLY A 17 -9.06 -3.56 22.99
CA GLY A 17 -8.18 -2.62 22.30
C GLY A 17 -6.70 -2.97 22.43
N PHE A 18 -5.86 -2.18 21.77
CA PHE A 18 -4.41 -2.36 21.81
C PHE A 18 -3.84 -2.02 23.20
N CYS A 19 -2.98 -2.89 23.73
CA CYS A 19 -2.20 -2.67 24.95
C CYS A 19 -0.71 -2.86 24.62
N PRO A 20 0.10 -1.79 24.62
CA PRO A 20 1.49 -1.87 24.20
C PRO A 20 2.29 -2.79 25.12
N GLN A 21 3.20 -3.58 24.54
CA GLN A 21 4.06 -4.53 25.23
C GLN A 21 3.39 -5.63 26.07
N TYR A 22 2.05 -5.72 26.12
CA TYR A 22 1.32 -6.71 26.93
C TYR A 22 1.77 -8.15 26.66
N LYS A 23 1.96 -8.51 25.38
CA LYS A 23 2.37 -9.86 24.97
C LYS A 23 3.75 -10.28 25.49
N TYR A 24 4.61 -9.33 25.85
CA TYR A 24 5.97 -9.59 26.33
C TYR A 24 6.07 -9.64 27.86
N ARG A 25 4.99 -9.30 28.59
CA ARG A 25 4.96 -9.30 30.06
C ARG A 25 4.10 -10.46 30.55
N ILE A 26 4.75 -11.51 31.05
CA ILE A 26 4.12 -12.76 31.51
C ILE A 26 4.22 -12.86 33.04
N GLY A 27 3.24 -13.52 33.67
CA GLY A 27 3.32 -13.90 35.10
C GLY A 27 2.59 -12.98 36.09
N ASN A 28 1.88 -11.96 35.62
CA ASN A 28 1.00 -11.13 36.45
C ASN A 28 -0.44 -11.21 35.95
N THR A 29 -1.40 -10.83 36.80
CA THR A 29 -2.81 -10.70 36.38
C THR A 29 -2.98 -9.59 35.34
N TYR A 30 -4.04 -9.64 34.54
CA TYR A 30 -4.33 -8.63 33.52
C TYR A 30 -4.30 -7.21 34.07
N GLY A 31 -4.94 -6.98 35.22
CA GLY A 31 -4.96 -5.67 35.87
C GLY A 31 -3.58 -5.20 36.31
N THR A 32 -2.79 -6.07 36.94
CA THR A 32 -1.42 -5.73 37.37
C THR A 32 -0.48 -5.48 36.19
N THR A 33 -0.57 -6.27 35.12
CA THR A 33 0.27 -6.10 33.92
C THR A 33 -0.05 -4.78 33.23
N THR A 34 -1.34 -4.49 33.02
CA THR A 34 -1.77 -3.27 32.33
C THR A 34 -1.50 -2.02 33.15
N HIS A 35 -1.64 -2.08 34.48
CA HIS A 35 -1.20 -1.02 35.39
C HIS A 35 0.28 -0.66 35.21
N LYS A 36 1.15 -1.68 35.22
CA LYS A 36 2.59 -1.49 35.03
C LYS A 36 2.92 -0.92 33.66
N VAL A 37 2.22 -1.37 32.61
CA VAL A 37 2.44 -0.87 31.23
C VAL A 37 2.07 0.61 31.13
N LEU A 38 0.92 1.02 31.68
CA LEU A 38 0.44 2.40 31.59
C LEU A 38 1.32 3.41 32.32
N LEU A 39 2.03 2.98 33.37
CA LEU A 39 2.92 3.84 34.15
C LEU A 39 4.38 3.82 33.68
N ASP A 40 4.72 2.93 32.75
CA ASP A 40 6.10 2.76 32.33
C ASP A 40 6.51 3.84 31.30
N PRO A 41 7.50 4.69 31.60
CA PRO A 41 7.94 5.76 30.68
C PRO A 41 8.73 5.24 29.48
N THR A 42 9.21 3.99 29.53
CA THR A 42 9.91 3.35 28.40
C THR A 42 8.95 2.81 27.35
N VAL A 43 7.66 2.70 27.69
CA VAL A 43 6.62 2.31 26.76
C VAL A 43 6.16 3.56 26.02
N HIS A 44 6.25 3.56 24.70
CA HIS A 44 5.70 4.65 23.89
C HIS A 44 4.17 4.66 23.99
N HIS A 45 3.65 5.63 24.73
CA HIS A 45 2.23 5.94 24.80
C HIS A 45 1.89 7.05 23.80
N ALA A 46 0.63 7.10 23.36
CA ALA A 46 0.15 8.25 22.63
C ALA A 46 0.16 9.48 23.55
N GLU A 47 0.59 10.64 23.03
CA GLU A 47 0.62 11.90 23.79
C GLU A 47 -0.77 12.32 24.28
N ARG A 48 -1.84 11.81 23.64
CA ARG A 48 -3.22 12.17 23.91
C ARG A 48 -4.16 10.97 23.74
N LEU A 49 -5.20 10.90 24.57
CA LEU A 49 -6.24 9.86 24.47
C LEU A 49 -7.04 10.00 23.17
N VAL A 50 -7.41 8.87 22.56
CA VAL A 50 -8.20 8.81 21.31
C VAL A 50 -9.54 9.55 21.42
N LEU A 51 -10.08 9.68 22.63
CA LEU A 51 -11.35 10.36 22.93
C LEU A 51 -11.19 11.72 23.64
N SER A 52 -9.97 12.26 23.69
CA SER A 52 -9.76 13.61 24.23
C SER A 52 -10.54 14.66 23.43
N ASP A 53 -10.89 15.77 24.09
CA ASP A 53 -11.78 16.81 23.55
C ASP A 53 -11.38 17.20 22.14
N ARG A 54 -12.31 17.07 21.20
CA ARG A 54 -12.12 17.47 19.81
C ARG A 54 -12.26 18.99 19.72
N ILE A 55 -11.26 19.73 20.20
CA ILE A 55 -11.15 21.15 19.86
C ILE A 55 -11.12 21.21 18.33
N ALA A 56 -12.03 21.99 17.75
CA ALA A 56 -12.28 22.03 16.31
C ALA A 56 -11.05 22.39 15.44
N ASP A 57 -9.97 22.83 16.08
CA ASP A 57 -8.72 23.22 15.43
C ASP A 57 -7.61 22.15 15.49
N ASP A 58 -7.69 21.12 16.35
CA ASP A 58 -6.66 20.07 16.42
C ASP A 58 -6.61 19.17 15.16
N PHE A 59 -7.70 19.15 14.37
CA PHE A 59 -7.80 18.34 13.15
C PHE A 59 -7.74 19.16 11.86
N LYS A 60 -7.62 20.49 11.96
CA LYS A 60 -7.32 21.33 10.77
C LYS A 60 -5.82 21.35 10.57
N THR A 61 -5.25 20.21 10.18
CA THR A 61 -3.97 20.27 9.48
C THR A 61 -4.26 20.90 8.12
N PHE A 62 -4.08 22.22 8.00
CA PHE A 62 -4.04 22.88 6.70
C PHE A 62 -2.91 22.22 5.90
N ARG A 63 -3.32 21.43 4.89
CA ARG A 63 -2.44 20.67 4.02
C ARG A 63 -2.53 21.27 2.62
N PRO A 64 -1.40 21.53 1.94
CA PRO A 64 -0.03 21.37 2.43
C PRO A 64 0.33 22.45 3.49
N ALA A 65 1.34 22.21 4.32
CA ALA A 65 1.74 23.19 5.33
C ALA A 65 2.33 24.45 4.67
N ASN A 66 2.09 25.63 5.25
CA ASN A 66 2.58 26.91 4.69
C ASN A 66 4.10 26.89 4.43
N ARG A 67 4.88 26.31 5.35
CA ARG A 67 6.33 26.12 5.17
C ARG A 67 6.70 25.34 3.90
N ASP A 68 5.88 24.35 3.51
CA ASP A 68 6.14 23.49 2.36
C ASP A 68 5.79 24.23 1.08
N ILE A 69 4.73 25.06 1.12
CA ILE A 69 4.35 26.00 0.05
C ILE A 69 5.47 27.00 -0.20
N ASP A 70 6.01 27.60 0.87
CA ASP A 70 7.09 28.60 0.78
C ASP A 70 8.34 27.98 0.13
N ILE A 71 8.77 26.80 0.60
CA ILE A 71 9.91 26.06 0.01
C ILE A 71 9.69 25.82 -1.48
N VAL A 72 8.51 25.35 -1.87
CA VAL A 72 8.20 25.04 -3.28
C VAL A 72 8.17 26.31 -4.14
N ASN A 73 7.69 27.43 -3.61
CA ASN A 73 7.62 28.71 -4.32
C ASN A 73 8.99 29.42 -4.44
N GLU A 74 9.89 29.22 -3.48
CA GLU A 74 11.25 29.75 -3.48
C GLU A 74 12.19 29.06 -4.48
N ARG A 75 11.79 27.90 -5.02
CA ARG A 75 12.58 27.14 -5.99
C ARG A 75 12.92 28.00 -7.22
N GLN A 76 14.19 27.97 -7.59
CA GLN A 76 14.66 28.59 -8.83
C GLN A 76 14.52 27.60 -9.98
N GLY A 77 13.74 27.94 -11.00
CA GLY A 77 13.53 27.09 -12.18
C GLY A 77 12.10 27.18 -12.73
N ASP A 78 11.64 26.08 -13.32
CA ASP A 78 10.36 26.01 -14.03
C ASP A 78 9.15 26.35 -13.14
N THR A 79 8.28 27.20 -13.67
CA THR A 79 7.03 27.63 -13.01
C THR A 79 6.01 26.50 -12.86
N ILE A 80 6.20 25.38 -13.56
CA ILE A 80 5.36 24.18 -13.53
C ILE A 80 5.29 23.60 -12.11
N TYR A 81 6.40 23.67 -11.38
CA TYR A 81 6.53 23.08 -10.04
C TYR A 81 6.33 24.09 -8.91
N LYS A 82 5.43 25.06 -9.11
CA LYS A 82 5.03 26.03 -8.08
C LYS A 82 3.68 25.65 -7.48
N HIS A 83 3.45 26.08 -6.24
CA HIS A 83 2.15 25.88 -5.61
C HIS A 83 1.14 26.94 -6.12
N PRO A 84 -0.11 26.57 -6.43
CA PRO A 84 -0.65 25.22 -6.46
C PRO A 84 -0.27 24.46 -7.74
N MET A 85 0.19 23.22 -7.58
CA MET A 85 0.47 22.31 -8.71
C MET A 85 -0.84 21.95 -9.42
N VAL A 86 -0.86 21.97 -10.76
CA VAL A 86 -2.07 21.69 -11.54
C VAL A 86 -2.40 20.19 -11.51
N PRO A 87 -3.60 19.77 -11.04
CA PRO A 87 -4.04 18.38 -11.17
C PRO A 87 -4.08 17.91 -12.62
N GLY A 88 -3.65 16.67 -12.87
CA GLY A 88 -3.60 16.10 -14.22
C GLY A 88 -2.27 16.35 -14.96
N TYR A 89 -1.26 16.88 -14.28
CA TYR A 89 0.10 16.88 -14.81
C TYR A 89 0.63 15.44 -14.90
N GLU A 90 0.88 14.99 -16.13
CA GLU A 90 1.37 13.62 -16.45
C GLU A 90 2.91 13.51 -16.42
N GLY A 91 3.61 14.62 -16.21
CA GLY A 91 5.07 14.60 -16.11
C GLY A 91 5.58 14.06 -14.78
N PHE A 92 6.90 13.86 -14.70
CA PHE A 92 7.55 13.33 -13.51
C PHE A 92 7.56 14.35 -12.37
N VAL A 93 7.02 13.98 -11.21
CA VAL A 93 7.13 14.77 -9.96
C VAL A 93 8.10 14.06 -9.01
N PRO A 94 9.25 14.65 -8.66
CA PRO A 94 10.21 14.03 -7.76
C PRO A 94 9.59 13.63 -6.42
N ARG A 95 9.87 12.39 -6.00
CA ARG A 95 9.41 11.80 -4.72
C ARG A 95 7.89 11.65 -4.54
N GLU A 96 7.07 11.95 -5.56
CA GLU A 96 5.61 11.89 -5.45
C GLU A 96 5.07 10.46 -5.25
N HIS A 97 5.66 9.48 -5.95
CA HIS A 97 5.23 8.07 -5.91
C HIS A 97 5.46 7.36 -4.56
N ALA A 98 6.10 8.00 -3.60
CA ALA A 98 6.26 7.46 -2.25
C ALA A 98 5.05 7.79 -1.34
N GLU A 99 4.25 8.79 -1.73
CA GLU A 99 3.11 9.29 -0.97
C GLU A 99 1.80 8.76 -1.56
N PHE A 100 0.78 8.49 -0.73
CA PHE A 100 -0.51 7.98 -1.21
C PHE A 100 -1.68 8.51 -0.35
N GLY A 101 -2.89 8.53 -0.93
CA GLY A 101 -4.13 8.81 -0.19
C GLY A 101 -4.47 10.28 0.04
N GLN A 102 -3.75 11.20 -0.61
CA GLN A 102 -4.00 12.65 -0.54
C GLN A 102 -4.46 13.21 -1.89
N ARG A 103 -4.89 14.49 -1.90
CA ARG A 103 -5.14 15.21 -3.16
C ARG A 103 -3.81 15.41 -3.89
N TYR A 104 -3.83 15.25 -5.21
CA TYR A 104 -2.64 15.42 -6.06
C TYR A 104 -1.86 16.71 -5.74
N THR A 105 -2.55 17.85 -5.64
CA THR A 105 -1.90 19.14 -5.37
C THR A 105 -1.11 19.15 -4.07
N VAL A 106 -1.64 18.54 -3.02
CA VAL A 106 -1.03 18.43 -1.69
C VAL A 106 0.18 17.50 -1.76
N GLN A 107 -0.05 16.29 -2.26
CA GLN A 107 0.96 15.24 -2.40
C GLN A 107 2.17 15.75 -3.17
N ALA A 108 1.92 16.40 -4.29
CA ALA A 108 2.95 16.87 -5.19
C ALA A 108 3.74 18.05 -4.59
N THR A 109 3.08 18.94 -3.82
CA THR A 109 3.80 20.00 -3.07
C THR A 109 4.63 19.47 -1.91
N GLU A 110 4.12 18.50 -1.15
CA GLU A 110 4.86 17.89 -0.05
C GLU A 110 6.09 17.16 -0.60
N ALA A 111 5.91 16.34 -1.64
CA ALA A 111 7.00 15.63 -2.31
C ALA A 111 8.10 16.56 -2.86
N LEU A 112 7.71 17.68 -3.49
CA LEU A 112 8.66 18.68 -3.98
C LEU A 112 9.39 19.40 -2.84
N SER A 113 8.69 19.77 -1.76
CA SER A 113 9.32 20.41 -0.61
C SER A 113 10.39 19.51 0.02
N ASP A 114 10.11 18.21 0.06
CA ASP A 114 10.98 17.17 0.57
C ASP A 114 12.17 16.89 -0.35
N PHE A 115 11.96 16.96 -1.67
CA PHE A 115 13.04 16.90 -2.64
C PHE A 115 13.98 18.10 -2.50
N GLU A 116 13.45 19.31 -2.33
CA GLU A 116 14.26 20.53 -2.22
C GLU A 116 15.11 20.54 -0.93
N ARG A 117 14.53 20.09 0.19
CA ARG A 117 15.27 19.89 1.45
C ARG A 117 16.45 18.95 1.25
N LEU A 118 16.22 17.83 0.57
CA LEU A 118 17.26 16.84 0.29
C LEU A 118 18.35 17.40 -0.63
N GLN A 119 17.98 18.15 -1.68
CA GLN A 119 18.94 18.81 -2.56
C GLN A 119 19.82 19.82 -1.80
N ASN A 120 19.22 20.62 -0.92
CA ASN A 120 19.94 21.58 -0.09
C ASN A 120 20.89 20.90 0.89
N GLN A 121 20.46 19.81 1.54
CA GLN A 121 21.32 19.00 2.41
C GLN A 121 22.50 18.39 1.64
N ASN A 122 22.23 17.78 0.48
CA ASN A 122 23.26 17.20 -0.36
C ASN A 122 24.25 18.26 -0.87
N ARG A 123 23.76 19.44 -1.25
CA ARG A 123 24.61 20.57 -1.64
C ARG A 123 25.46 21.05 -0.48
N GLY A 124 24.89 21.15 0.72
CA GLY A 124 25.62 21.48 1.95
C GLY A 124 26.74 20.49 2.24
N ALA A 125 26.43 19.19 2.24
CA ALA A 125 27.39 18.11 2.45
C ALA A 125 28.50 18.11 1.38
N MET A 126 28.14 18.31 0.11
CA MET A 126 29.12 18.36 -0.98
C MET A 126 30.04 19.59 -0.85
N ASN A 127 29.49 20.73 -0.47
CA ASN A 127 30.27 21.94 -0.21
C ASN A 127 31.22 21.76 0.99
N GLN A 128 30.77 21.07 2.04
CA GLN A 128 31.61 20.73 3.19
C GLN A 128 32.78 19.83 2.78
N ILE A 129 32.56 18.81 1.96
CA ILE A 129 33.63 17.94 1.45
C ILE A 129 34.64 18.74 0.60
N LYS A 130 34.16 19.60 -0.31
CA LYS A 130 35.04 20.47 -1.11
C LYS A 130 35.88 21.39 -0.22
N LYS A 131 35.25 21.96 0.82
CA LYS A 131 35.90 22.83 1.80
C LYS A 131 37.02 22.12 2.55
N ILE A 132 36.78 20.88 2.98
CA ILE A 132 37.81 20.02 3.60
C ILE A 132 38.95 19.77 2.62
N GLY A 133 38.66 19.45 1.35
CA GLY A 133 39.69 19.26 0.32
C GLY A 133 40.57 20.50 0.12
N TYR A 134 39.97 21.69 0.04
CA TYR A 134 40.75 22.94 -0.08
C TYR A 134 41.59 23.27 1.15
N LEU A 135 41.10 22.94 2.36
CA LEU A 135 41.86 23.07 3.60
C LEU A 135 43.06 22.13 3.62
N GLN A 136 42.89 20.87 3.21
CA GLN A 136 43.96 19.88 3.16
C GLN A 136 45.04 20.24 2.13
N ASP A 137 44.64 20.80 0.99
CA ASP A 137 45.55 21.29 -0.05
C ASP A 137 46.26 22.61 0.32
N ASN A 138 45.98 23.21 1.49
CA ASN A 138 46.42 24.55 1.88
C ASN A 138 46.09 25.64 0.83
N LYS A 139 45.02 25.45 0.05
CA LYS A 139 44.57 26.41 -0.98
C LYS A 139 43.56 27.42 -0.44
N TRP A 140 43.10 27.23 0.79
CA TRP A 140 42.07 28.07 1.40
C TRP A 140 42.29 28.23 2.91
N ASP A 141 42.28 29.48 3.38
CA ASP A 141 42.48 29.80 4.80
C ASP A 141 41.15 29.88 5.57
N PRO A 142 40.96 29.08 6.64
CA PRO A 142 39.73 29.08 7.42
C PRO A 142 39.60 30.33 8.30
N LYS A 143 38.52 31.10 8.09
CA LYS A 143 38.24 32.33 8.84
C LYS A 143 37.39 32.09 10.10
N THR A 144 36.40 31.21 10.00
CA THR A 144 35.45 30.90 11.10
C THR A 144 36.00 29.79 12.00
N LEU A 145 35.57 29.75 13.27
CA LEU A 145 35.95 28.69 14.21
C LEU A 145 35.55 27.29 13.71
N GLU A 146 34.32 27.14 13.20
CA GLU A 146 33.81 25.91 12.61
C GLU A 146 34.73 25.39 11.48
N ASP A 147 35.27 26.31 10.68
CA ASP A 147 36.15 26.01 9.55
C ASP A 147 37.52 25.56 9.99
N LYS A 148 37.97 26.05 11.14
CA LYS A 148 39.21 25.59 11.78
C LYS A 148 39.01 24.22 12.41
N GLU A 149 37.86 23.95 13.01
CA GLU A 149 37.55 22.63 13.58
C GLU A 149 37.46 21.53 12.52
N LEU A 150 37.02 21.86 11.30
CA LEU A 150 37.06 20.97 10.13
C LEU A 150 38.48 20.45 9.79
N THR A 151 39.54 21.12 10.22
CA THR A 151 40.94 20.68 10.01
C THR A 151 41.42 19.61 10.99
N ARG A 152 40.68 19.35 12.08
CA ARG A 152 40.94 18.21 12.98
C ARG A 152 40.47 16.92 12.31
N SER A 153 41.17 16.50 11.26
CA SER A 153 41.07 15.11 10.82
C SER A 153 41.91 14.24 11.76
N GLU A 154 41.33 13.16 12.27
CA GLU A 154 42.09 12.14 13.02
C GLU A 154 43.18 11.50 12.16
N PHE A 155 43.07 11.62 10.84
CA PHE A 155 43.95 11.00 9.86
C PHE A 155 44.60 12.06 8.96
N LYS A 156 45.92 11.99 8.82
CA LYS A 156 46.68 12.84 7.89
C LYS A 156 46.62 12.20 6.49
N LEU A 157 46.16 12.95 5.49
CA LEU A 157 46.16 12.51 4.10
C LEU A 157 47.48 12.86 3.37
N PRO A 158 47.90 12.07 2.36
CA PRO A 158 47.26 10.82 1.90
C PRO A 158 47.33 9.74 2.98
N LEU A 159 46.28 8.90 3.06
CA LEU A 159 46.24 7.79 4.02
C LEU A 159 47.50 6.95 3.86
N LEU A 160 48.21 6.70 4.97
CA LEU A 160 49.33 5.78 4.96
C LEU A 160 48.79 4.38 4.69
N GLU A 161 49.36 3.70 3.70
CA GLU A 161 49.02 2.32 3.39
C GLU A 161 49.43 1.43 4.58
N VAL A 162 48.44 0.95 5.35
CA VAL A 162 48.68 0.17 6.58
C VAL A 162 49.23 -1.23 6.27
N ARG A 163 49.03 -1.72 5.04
CA ARG A 163 49.48 -3.03 4.55
C ARG A 163 49.92 -2.95 3.09
N PRO A 164 51.13 -2.45 2.80
CA PRO A 164 51.64 -2.37 1.43
C PRO A 164 51.75 -3.75 0.76
N GLU A 165 51.85 -4.83 1.52
CA GLU A 165 51.80 -6.20 1.01
C GLU A 165 50.42 -6.62 0.47
N CYS A 166 49.36 -5.91 0.87
CA CYS A 166 47.99 -6.10 0.35
C CYS A 166 47.68 -5.15 -0.83
N GLY A 167 48.58 -4.21 -1.13
CA GLY A 167 48.48 -3.34 -2.30
C GLY A 167 48.55 -4.17 -3.59
N GLY A 168 47.41 -4.33 -4.27
CA GLY A 168 47.29 -5.14 -5.49
C GLY A 168 46.54 -6.47 -5.33
N LEU A 169 46.17 -6.87 -4.11
CA LEU A 169 45.25 -8.00 -3.91
C LEU A 169 43.82 -7.53 -4.24
N LEU A 170 43.41 -7.68 -5.49
CA LEU A 170 42.04 -7.40 -5.94
C LEU A 170 41.08 -8.28 -5.12
N ARG A 171 40.43 -7.70 -4.09
CA ARG A 171 39.38 -8.37 -3.32
C ARG A 171 38.24 -8.89 -4.20
N ASN A 172 38.03 -8.23 -5.34
CA ASN A 172 37.05 -8.58 -6.35
C ASN A 172 37.79 -8.91 -7.65
N MET A 173 38.32 -10.13 -7.78
CA MET A 173 38.70 -10.63 -9.10
C MET A 173 37.41 -10.82 -9.91
N PRO A 174 37.22 -10.12 -11.04
CA PRO A 174 36.12 -10.42 -11.93
C PRO A 174 36.31 -11.85 -12.44
N VAL A 175 35.45 -12.76 -11.99
CA VAL A 175 35.41 -14.12 -12.53
C VAL A 175 34.75 -14.02 -13.89
N THR A 176 35.41 -14.55 -14.92
CA THR A 176 34.79 -14.70 -16.23
C THR A 176 33.67 -15.72 -16.09
N GLU A 177 32.43 -15.26 -16.03
CA GLU A 177 31.28 -16.16 -16.04
C GLU A 177 31.32 -16.98 -17.34
N PRO A 178 31.12 -18.30 -17.27
CA PRO A 178 31.01 -19.09 -18.48
C PRO A 178 29.88 -18.53 -19.35
N PRO A 179 30.06 -18.44 -20.68
CA PRO A 179 29.03 -17.92 -21.56
C PRO A 179 27.75 -18.72 -21.37
N ILE A 180 26.66 -18.02 -21.06
CA ILE A 180 25.33 -18.63 -20.98
C ILE A 180 25.01 -19.13 -22.39
N THR A 181 24.87 -20.45 -22.56
CA THR A 181 24.38 -21.01 -23.81
C THR A 181 22.99 -20.46 -24.07
N PRO A 182 22.70 -19.94 -25.27
CA PRO A 182 21.36 -19.46 -25.58
C PRO A 182 20.34 -20.59 -25.37
N PRO A 183 19.17 -20.30 -24.79
CA PRO A 183 18.14 -21.31 -24.59
C PRO A 183 17.76 -21.94 -25.94
N HIS A 184 17.72 -23.26 -26.01
CA HIS A 184 17.40 -24.00 -27.23
C HIS A 184 15.95 -23.79 -27.71
N THR A 185 15.08 -23.33 -26.82
CA THR A 185 13.65 -23.17 -27.08
C THR A 185 13.11 -21.90 -26.40
N SER A 186 12.38 -21.08 -27.16
CA SER A 186 11.72 -19.87 -26.68
C SER A 186 10.41 -20.04 -25.89
N PRO A 187 9.65 -21.17 -25.96
CA PRO A 187 8.41 -21.27 -25.20
C PRO A 187 8.68 -21.56 -23.72
N SER A 188 7.92 -20.89 -22.87
CA SER A 188 7.82 -21.24 -21.44
C SER A 188 7.44 -22.72 -21.27
N PRO A 189 7.94 -23.45 -20.25
CA PRO A 189 7.64 -24.87 -20.03
C PRO A 189 6.15 -25.22 -19.95
N TYR A 190 5.28 -24.22 -19.72
CA TYR A 190 3.82 -24.37 -19.77
C TYR A 190 3.28 -24.69 -21.16
N PHE A 191 3.97 -24.25 -22.23
CA PHE A 191 3.50 -24.33 -23.61
C PHE A 191 4.43 -25.11 -24.53
N SER A 192 5.53 -25.67 -24.02
CA SER A 192 6.37 -26.60 -24.78
C SER A 192 5.64 -27.91 -25.07
N ASP A 193 6.12 -28.70 -26.02
CA ASP A 193 5.51 -29.99 -26.36
C ASP A 193 5.79 -31.06 -25.28
N ASN A 194 4.86 -32.00 -25.11
CA ASN A 194 4.99 -33.08 -24.11
C ASN A 194 6.17 -34.03 -24.37
N ILE A 195 6.73 -34.01 -25.58
CA ILE A 195 7.88 -34.84 -25.99
C ILE A 195 9.20 -34.20 -25.55
N ASP A 196 9.19 -32.90 -25.24
CA ASP A 196 10.38 -32.13 -24.90
C ASP A 196 10.97 -32.59 -23.55
N PRO A 197 12.22 -33.10 -23.51
CA PRO A 197 12.87 -33.49 -22.25
C PRO A 197 13.13 -32.30 -21.32
N GLU A 198 13.16 -31.07 -21.84
CA GLU A 198 13.34 -29.84 -21.06
C GLU A 198 12.02 -29.24 -20.55
N LYS A 199 10.91 -29.96 -20.71
CA LYS A 199 9.61 -29.57 -20.15
C LYS A 199 9.53 -29.85 -18.65
N TYR A 200 10.20 -29.02 -17.84
CA TYR A 200 10.12 -29.06 -16.39
C TYR A 200 10.43 -27.68 -15.81
N LEU A 201 10.12 -27.46 -14.53
CA LEU A 201 10.44 -26.20 -13.86
C LEU A 201 11.76 -26.33 -13.11
N THR A 202 12.60 -25.29 -13.22
CA THR A 202 13.89 -25.24 -12.53
C THR A 202 13.71 -25.25 -11.01
N THR A 203 14.71 -25.78 -10.29
CA THR A 203 14.71 -25.77 -8.83
C THR A 203 14.73 -24.34 -8.31
N GLY A 204 13.82 -24.00 -7.39
CA GLY A 204 13.68 -22.63 -6.87
C GLY A 204 12.68 -21.77 -7.64
N PHE A 205 11.96 -22.32 -8.63
CA PHE A 205 10.84 -21.64 -9.26
C PHE A 205 9.77 -21.27 -8.23
N THR A 206 9.40 -19.99 -8.17
CA THR A 206 8.45 -19.43 -7.19
C THR A 206 7.04 -19.22 -7.75
N GLY A 207 6.83 -19.51 -9.04
CA GLY A 207 5.53 -19.37 -9.69
C GLY A 207 4.60 -20.55 -9.46
N HIS A 208 3.42 -20.51 -10.10
CA HIS A 208 2.38 -21.52 -9.93
C HIS A 208 2.70 -22.83 -10.65
N VAL A 209 2.81 -23.96 -9.93
CA VAL A 209 2.95 -25.29 -10.51
C VAL A 209 1.57 -25.94 -10.68
N PRO A 210 1.07 -26.13 -11.93
CA PRO A 210 -0.24 -26.73 -12.15
C PRO A 210 -0.22 -28.18 -11.68
N PHE A 211 -1.32 -28.70 -11.12
CA PHE A 211 -1.40 -30.08 -10.63
C PHE A 211 -0.31 -30.51 -9.62
N GLY A 212 0.39 -29.54 -8.99
CA GLY A 212 1.48 -29.76 -8.03
C GLY A 212 1.20 -30.82 -6.96
N TYR A 213 -0.01 -30.81 -6.43
CA TYR A 213 -0.43 -31.67 -5.33
C TYR A 213 -0.54 -33.16 -5.72
N ALA A 214 -0.82 -33.46 -6.98
CA ALA A 214 -1.04 -34.84 -7.44
C ALA A 214 0.24 -35.67 -7.56
N SER A 215 1.40 -35.01 -7.66
CA SER A 215 2.71 -35.64 -7.91
C SER A 215 3.68 -35.50 -6.73
N PHE A 216 3.13 -35.40 -5.51
CA PHE A 216 3.92 -35.30 -4.27
C PHE A 216 4.87 -36.51 -4.09
N GLY A 217 6.12 -36.25 -3.68
CA GLY A 217 7.13 -37.28 -3.41
C GLY A 217 8.06 -37.63 -4.59
N LYS A 218 7.85 -37.06 -5.78
CA LYS A 218 8.78 -37.18 -6.91
C LYS A 218 9.88 -36.11 -6.85
N THR A 219 10.99 -36.33 -7.57
CA THR A 219 12.02 -35.29 -7.76
C THR A 219 11.45 -34.09 -8.53
N ASN A 220 12.02 -32.90 -8.35
CA ASN A 220 11.46 -31.67 -8.94
C ASN A 220 11.24 -31.79 -10.47
N GLN A 221 12.23 -32.32 -11.19
CA GLN A 221 12.14 -32.53 -12.64
C GLN A 221 11.01 -33.48 -13.03
N ALA A 222 10.93 -34.66 -12.38
CA ALA A 222 9.91 -35.66 -12.69
C ALA A 222 8.49 -35.18 -12.32
N MET A 223 8.35 -34.49 -11.17
CA MET A 223 7.09 -33.93 -10.71
C MET A 223 6.58 -32.85 -11.66
N THR A 224 7.42 -31.86 -11.97
CA THR A 224 7.01 -30.71 -12.76
C THR A 224 6.80 -31.08 -14.23
N ASN A 225 7.57 -32.03 -14.78
CA ASN A 225 7.32 -32.56 -16.11
C ASN A 225 5.95 -33.24 -16.22
N SER A 226 5.63 -34.19 -15.34
CA SER A 226 4.33 -34.88 -15.40
C SER A 226 3.17 -33.90 -15.29
N ASN A 227 3.30 -32.94 -14.38
CA ASN A 227 2.29 -31.93 -14.12
C ASN A 227 2.07 -30.97 -15.30
N LEU A 228 3.13 -30.54 -15.97
CA LEU A 228 3.06 -29.69 -17.15
C LEU A 228 2.49 -30.44 -18.37
N CYS A 229 2.79 -31.73 -18.50
CA CYS A 229 2.20 -32.61 -19.52
C CYS A 229 0.69 -32.76 -19.33
N ASP A 230 0.24 -32.99 -18.09
CA ASP A 230 -1.19 -33.06 -17.75
C ASP A 230 -1.89 -31.73 -18.02
N PHE A 231 -1.25 -30.62 -17.63
CA PHE A 231 -1.74 -29.27 -17.92
C PHE A 231 -1.93 -29.01 -19.41
N THR A 232 -0.93 -29.33 -20.22
CA THR A 232 -0.97 -29.12 -21.67
C THR A 232 -2.06 -29.97 -22.32
N SER A 233 -2.21 -31.21 -21.87
CA SER A 233 -3.24 -32.13 -22.37
C SER A 233 -4.65 -31.64 -22.02
N ASN A 234 -4.85 -31.17 -20.78
CA ASN A 234 -6.13 -30.61 -20.33
C ASN A 234 -6.47 -29.31 -21.07
N TYR A 235 -5.48 -28.42 -21.23
CA TYR A 235 -5.61 -27.16 -21.94
C TYR A 235 -6.01 -27.37 -23.40
N ARG A 236 -5.32 -28.26 -24.12
CA ARG A 236 -5.65 -28.62 -25.51
C ARG A 236 -7.05 -29.24 -25.62
N LYS A 237 -7.44 -30.10 -24.67
CA LYS A 237 -8.79 -30.70 -24.64
C LYS A 237 -9.89 -29.64 -24.48
N LYS A 238 -9.70 -28.66 -23.61
CA LYS A 238 -10.68 -27.57 -23.39
C LYS A 238 -10.83 -26.70 -24.63
N LEU A 239 -9.73 -26.29 -25.26
CA LEU A 239 -9.75 -25.55 -26.52
C LEU A 239 -10.51 -26.30 -27.62
N SER A 240 -10.35 -27.62 -27.70
CA SER A 240 -11.10 -28.44 -28.66
C SER A 240 -12.62 -28.48 -28.38
N ASN A 241 -13.04 -28.37 -27.13
CA ASN A 241 -14.46 -28.40 -26.75
C ASN A 241 -15.16 -27.06 -26.91
N GLU A 242 -14.44 -25.92 -26.91
CA GLU A 242 -15.01 -24.59 -27.12
C GLU A 242 -15.55 -24.38 -28.55
N TRP A 243 -15.04 -25.15 -29.52
CA TRP A 243 -15.49 -25.12 -30.91
C TRP A 243 -16.59 -26.13 -31.23
N ALA A 244 -16.97 -26.99 -30.28
CA ALA A 244 -18.09 -27.88 -30.44
C ALA A 244 -19.38 -27.12 -30.04
N PRO A 245 -20.34 -26.90 -30.94
CA PRO A 245 -21.60 -26.26 -30.58
C PRO A 245 -22.28 -27.09 -29.49
N VAL A 246 -22.50 -26.46 -28.33
CA VAL A 246 -23.28 -27.06 -27.25
C VAL A 246 -24.75 -26.96 -27.66
N GLU A 247 -25.36 -28.08 -28.00
CA GLU A 247 -26.81 -28.14 -28.20
C GLU A 247 -27.50 -27.98 -26.84
N LEU A 248 -27.92 -26.75 -26.53
CA LEU A 248 -28.73 -26.44 -25.37
C LEU A 248 -30.21 -26.53 -25.75
N ASP A 249 -30.84 -27.67 -25.48
CA ASP A 249 -32.29 -27.80 -25.56
C ASP A 249 -32.92 -27.07 -24.37
N ARG A 250 -33.38 -25.83 -24.59
CA ARG A 250 -34.09 -25.04 -23.59
C ARG A 250 -35.56 -24.94 -24.02
N PRO A 251 -36.51 -25.44 -23.22
CA PRO A 251 -37.93 -25.19 -23.49
C PRO A 251 -38.22 -23.69 -23.35
N ASP A 252 -39.01 -23.14 -24.27
CA ASP A 252 -39.34 -21.72 -24.28
C ASP A 252 -40.03 -21.30 -22.97
N PRO A 253 -39.60 -20.19 -22.34
CA PRO A 253 -40.25 -19.70 -21.13
C PRO A 253 -41.68 -19.22 -21.45
N PRO A 254 -42.64 -19.40 -20.53
CA PRO A 254 -44.01 -18.95 -20.74
C PRO A 254 -44.07 -17.43 -20.90
N VAL A 255 -44.69 -16.97 -21.98
CA VAL A 255 -44.89 -15.54 -22.27
C VAL A 255 -45.83 -14.95 -21.22
N LEU A 256 -45.30 -14.15 -20.30
CA LEU A 256 -46.11 -13.38 -19.36
C LEU A 256 -46.75 -12.19 -20.11
N ILE A 257 -48.05 -12.28 -20.42
CA ILE A 257 -48.81 -11.29 -21.20
C ILE A 257 -49.12 -10.01 -20.38
N GLN A 258 -48.79 -9.96 -19.09
CA GLN A 258 -49.02 -8.79 -18.24
C GLN A 258 -47.70 -8.34 -17.59
N PRO A 259 -47.28 -7.07 -17.77
CA PRO A 259 -46.14 -6.54 -17.02
C PRO A 259 -46.46 -6.55 -15.54
N SER A 260 -45.52 -7.01 -14.71
CA SER A 260 -45.65 -7.00 -13.27
C SER A 260 -45.76 -5.55 -12.77
N ASP A 261 -46.94 -5.21 -12.25
CA ASP A 261 -47.24 -3.89 -11.72
C ASP A 261 -46.39 -3.63 -10.46
N ILE A 262 -45.36 -2.80 -10.56
CA ILE A 262 -44.42 -2.52 -9.45
C ILE A 262 -45.16 -1.84 -8.28
N TYR A 263 -46.14 -0.98 -8.56
CA TYR A 263 -46.94 -0.28 -7.54
C TYR A 263 -48.37 -0.84 -7.52
N LEU A 264 -48.66 -1.69 -6.53
CA LEU A 264 -49.99 -2.27 -6.32
C LEU A 264 -50.97 -1.22 -5.75
N LYS A 265 -52.23 -1.24 -6.20
CA LYS A 265 -53.23 -0.21 -5.82
C LYS A 265 -53.72 -0.34 -4.38
N HIS A 266 -53.70 -1.54 -3.82
CA HIS A 266 -54.35 -1.86 -2.54
C HIS A 266 -53.35 -2.28 -1.45
N ILE A 267 -52.08 -2.45 -1.81
CA ILE A 267 -51.03 -3.01 -0.95
C ILE A 267 -49.83 -2.06 -1.00
N GLY A 268 -49.26 -1.76 0.18
CA GLY A 268 -48.02 -0.99 0.30
C GLY A 268 -46.79 -1.77 -0.13
N GLN A 269 -45.70 -1.08 -0.40
CA GLN A 269 -44.42 -1.73 -0.66
C GLN A 269 -43.91 -2.47 0.58
N LEU A 270 -43.17 -3.56 0.33
CA LEU A 270 -42.50 -4.31 1.37
C LEU A 270 -41.41 -3.45 2.04
N PRO A 271 -41.27 -3.51 3.38
CA PRO A 271 -40.11 -2.96 4.06
C PRO A 271 -38.83 -3.49 3.40
N ASN A 272 -37.91 -2.62 3.01
CA ASN A 272 -36.69 -2.88 2.22
C ASN A 272 -36.82 -2.82 0.69
N TYR A 273 -37.95 -2.39 0.15
CA TYR A 273 -37.99 -1.98 -1.27
C TYR A 273 -37.05 -0.78 -1.48
N GLY A 274 -35.95 -1.02 -2.20
CA GLY A 274 -34.91 -0.02 -2.48
C GLY A 274 -35.16 0.83 -3.74
N GLY A 275 -36.29 0.62 -4.42
CA GLY A 275 -36.67 1.39 -5.60
C GLY A 275 -37.33 2.72 -5.25
N HIS A 276 -37.54 3.55 -6.27
CA HIS A 276 -38.21 4.85 -6.11
C HIS A 276 -39.69 4.67 -5.70
N ILE A 277 -40.19 5.53 -4.80
CA ILE A 277 -41.62 5.62 -4.46
C ILE A 277 -42.10 7.04 -4.78
N PRO A 278 -42.94 7.22 -5.82
CA PRO A 278 -43.48 8.54 -6.20
C PRO A 278 -44.20 9.23 -5.03
N GLY A 279 -43.81 10.47 -4.74
CA GLY A 279 -44.43 11.31 -3.71
C GLY A 279 -44.02 11.01 -2.27
N ALA A 280 -43.20 9.98 -2.01
CA ALA A 280 -42.77 9.60 -0.65
C ALA A 280 -41.98 10.71 0.05
N ILE A 281 -41.19 11.50 -0.68
CA ILE A 281 -40.39 12.61 -0.13
C ILE A 281 -41.25 13.74 0.48
N PHE A 282 -42.54 13.81 0.14
CA PHE A 282 -43.45 14.86 0.62
C PHE A 282 -44.41 14.36 1.71
N ARG A 283 -44.27 13.11 2.15
CA ARG A 283 -45.16 12.47 3.13
C ARG A 283 -44.37 12.05 4.36
N TYR A 284 -44.98 12.28 5.52
CA TYR A 284 -44.41 11.95 6.83
C TYR A 284 -45.54 11.61 7.81
N GLY A 285 -45.22 10.86 8.86
CA GLY A 285 -46.15 10.55 9.96
C GLY A 285 -47.01 9.29 9.80
N LYS A 286 -46.80 8.48 8.75
CA LYS A 286 -47.44 7.17 8.56
C LYS A 286 -46.42 6.03 8.53
N THR A 287 -46.88 4.79 8.63
CA THR A 287 -46.04 3.60 8.45
C THR A 287 -45.65 3.44 6.97
N TYR A 288 -44.46 2.88 6.72
CA TYR A 288 -43.91 2.71 5.37
C TYR A 288 -44.88 2.06 4.37
N GLY A 289 -45.62 1.02 4.80
CA GLY A 289 -46.63 0.38 3.97
C GLY A 289 -47.83 1.28 3.63
N ASN A 290 -48.27 2.12 4.58
CA ASN A 290 -49.38 3.05 4.33
C ASN A 290 -48.96 4.23 3.45
N ASP A 291 -47.72 4.71 3.56
CA ASP A 291 -47.21 5.79 2.70
C ASP A 291 -46.95 5.32 1.26
N SER A 292 -46.48 4.09 1.09
CA SER A 292 -46.14 3.54 -0.23
C SER A 292 -47.33 3.03 -1.05
N ARG A 293 -48.50 2.80 -0.40
CA ARG A 293 -49.74 2.37 -1.07
C ARG A 293 -50.28 3.41 -2.06
N ASP A 294 -50.03 4.69 -1.81
CA ASP A 294 -50.61 5.81 -2.56
C ASP A 294 -49.73 6.30 -3.72
N ALA A 295 -48.66 5.56 -4.07
CA ALA A 295 -47.70 5.96 -5.10
C ALA A 295 -48.34 6.32 -6.45
N LYS A 296 -49.40 5.62 -6.87
CA LYS A 296 -50.14 5.91 -8.11
C LYS A 296 -51.04 7.16 -8.02
N ARG A 297 -51.45 7.59 -6.81
CA ARG A 297 -52.26 8.82 -6.62
C ARG A 297 -51.46 10.06 -7.05
N TRP A 298 -50.16 10.04 -6.78
CA TRP A 298 -49.23 11.08 -7.21
C TRP A 298 -49.01 11.11 -8.73
N LEU A 299 -48.94 9.94 -9.38
CA LEU A 299 -48.84 9.84 -10.84
C LEU A 299 -50.11 10.29 -11.57
N ARG A 300 -51.28 10.24 -10.92
CA ARG A 300 -52.57 10.68 -11.49
C ARG A 300 -52.89 12.15 -11.23
N GLY A 301 -52.16 12.82 -10.33
CA GLY A 301 -52.44 14.22 -9.96
C GLY A 301 -53.64 14.41 -9.02
N ASP A 302 -54.08 13.35 -8.33
CA ASP A 302 -55.26 13.40 -7.43
C ASP A 302 -54.86 13.99 -6.06
N PHE A 303 -54.69 15.32 -5.96
CA PHE A 303 -54.22 16.04 -4.75
C PHE A 303 -55.32 16.39 -3.73
N GLY A 304 -56.38 15.60 -3.62
CA GLY A 304 -57.38 15.75 -2.55
C GLY A 304 -56.96 15.03 -1.28
N ASN A 305 -57.46 15.46 -0.11
CA ASN A 305 -57.38 14.68 1.13
C ASN A 305 -58.21 13.40 1.00
#